data_AF-A0A979G120-F1
#
_entry.id   AF-A0A979G120-F1
#
_cell.length_a   1.000
_cell.length_b   1.000
_cell.length_c   1.000
_cell.angle_alpha   90.00
_cell.angle_beta   90.00
_cell.angle_gamma   90.00
#
_symmetry.space_group_name_H-M   'P 1'
#
loop_
_entity.id
_entity.type
_entity.pdbx_description
1 polymer ?
#
loop_
_entity_poly.entity_id
_entity_poly.type
_entity_poly.pdbx_seq_one_letter_code
_entity_poly.pdbx_strand_id
1 'polypeptide(L)'
;MNQNLPYILCIDDDPQVLRALVRDLKSQYREQYRIISTTVISEALESLLELRNKGEIVAMFISDQRMPEMEGVDFLERAMEYYPDARRVLLTAYSDTDAAIKAINSVQLDYYLVKPWSPPEERLYPVLDDLLGNWQSVYRPDFRGIKVVGYQFSPKSHSVKDFLAGNLIPYQWLDVQSSEEAGKLMSLNNLSQKDVPLVFFEDGTFLSNPSIIDIAHKVGLNPQVKLDVYDVVIIGAGPAGLAAGVYGASEGLKTLLIERRAPGGQAGTSSRIENYLGFPSGLSGSELTRRAIAQATRLGTEFITPQSVKDIKQKDGYKKVILEDGTEINTRAVIITTGVDYRQLETKGVPDFTGAGVYYGAAMTEASACTGMEVYIVGGGNSAGQAAMYLSKFAKNVHIIIRREDLSSTMSAYLIEQISGVANITLHPKTEIAEAKGSDRLGQLILCNIDTKEQQEVHADALYIFIGAKPFTDWIALDIIKDEKGFIKTGGDLHNCEAFKRIWKQDRDPYLLETSCPGIFAAGDVRAQAMNRVAAAVGEGSMAISFVHKYLSEVK
;
A
#
# COMPACT_ATOMS: atom_id res chain seq x y z
N MET A 1 13.53 -7.91 -3.21
CA MET A 1 12.99 -9.26 -3.47
C MET A 1 13.86 -9.86 -4.54
N ASN A 2 14.55 -10.98 -4.28
CA ASN A 2 15.15 -11.75 -5.37
C ASN A 2 13.99 -12.31 -6.18
N GLN A 3 13.71 -11.75 -7.36
CA GLN A 3 12.80 -12.41 -8.29
C GLN A 3 13.48 -13.69 -8.75
N ASN A 4 12.88 -14.84 -8.47
CA ASN A 4 13.37 -16.10 -9.02
C ASN A 4 13.07 -16.08 -10.53
N LEU A 5 14.14 -16.03 -11.34
CA LEU A 5 14.00 -16.02 -12.80
C LEU A 5 13.47 -17.38 -13.28
N PRO A 6 12.47 -17.42 -14.18
CA PRO A 6 11.98 -18.66 -14.76
C PRO A 6 13.08 -19.39 -15.56
N TYR A 7 12.94 -20.70 -15.69
CA TYR A 7 13.93 -21.56 -16.33
C TYR A 7 13.64 -21.79 -17.82
N ILE A 8 14.70 -21.89 -18.61
CA ILE A 8 14.69 -22.51 -19.94
C ILE A 8 15.50 -23.80 -19.81
N LEU A 9 14.88 -24.94 -20.10
CA LEU A 9 15.53 -26.24 -20.05
C LEU A 9 15.83 -26.73 -21.46
N CYS A 10 17.09 -27.08 -21.70
CA CYS A 10 17.56 -27.60 -22.98
C CYS A 10 18.07 -29.03 -22.85
N ILE A 11 17.67 -29.91 -23.78
CA ILE A 11 18.20 -31.26 -23.89
C ILE A 11 18.58 -31.57 -25.34
N ASP A 12 19.80 -32.06 -25.53
CA ASP A 12 20.33 -32.53 -26.82
C ASP A 12 21.43 -33.55 -26.49
N ASP A 13 21.40 -34.72 -27.11
CA ASP A 13 22.37 -35.79 -26.86
C ASP A 13 23.75 -35.47 -27.48
N ASP A 14 23.83 -34.55 -28.44
CA ASP A 14 25.08 -34.02 -28.98
C ASP A 14 25.64 -32.90 -28.09
N PRO A 15 26.76 -33.14 -27.37
CA PRO A 15 27.33 -32.15 -26.46
C PRO A 15 27.84 -30.89 -27.17
N GLN A 16 28.17 -30.96 -28.47
CA GLN A 16 28.62 -29.80 -29.24
C GLN A 16 27.46 -28.87 -29.55
N VAL A 17 26.33 -29.44 -29.97
CA VAL A 17 25.09 -28.70 -30.25
C VAL A 17 24.55 -28.08 -28.97
N LEU A 18 24.48 -28.85 -27.88
CA LEU A 18 24.01 -28.34 -26.59
C LEU A 18 24.86 -27.17 -26.08
N ARG A 19 26.20 -27.26 -26.23
CA ARG A 19 27.11 -26.15 -25.85
C ARG A 19 26.88 -24.90 -26.69
N ALA A 20 26.66 -25.04 -28.00
CA ALA A 20 26.36 -23.91 -28.87
C ALA A 20 25.03 -23.25 -28.47
N LEU A 21 23.98 -24.06 -28.27
CA LEU A 21 22.67 -23.59 -27.83
C LEU A 21 22.74 -22.84 -26.50
N VAL A 22 23.37 -23.43 -25.48
CA VAL A 22 23.50 -22.83 -24.14
C VAL A 22 24.28 -21.52 -24.19
N ARG A 23 25.32 -21.44 -25.03
CA ARG A 23 26.08 -20.19 -25.23
C ARG A 23 25.19 -19.10 -25.82
N ASP A 24 24.46 -19.40 -26.89
CA ASP A 24 23.60 -18.44 -27.57
C ASP A 24 22.46 -17.99 -26.64
N LEU A 25 21.81 -18.92 -25.92
CA LEU A 25 20.77 -18.61 -24.93
C LEU A 25 21.29 -17.75 -23.78
N LYS A 26 22.47 -18.06 -23.22
CA LYS A 26 23.06 -17.25 -22.15
C LYS A 26 23.45 -15.86 -22.63
N SER A 27 23.81 -15.70 -23.90
CA SER A 27 24.13 -14.39 -24.47
C SER A 27 22.92 -13.46 -24.48
N GLN A 28 21.73 -14.00 -24.79
CA GLN A 28 20.51 -13.21 -24.97
C GLN A 28 19.61 -13.15 -23.72
N TYR A 29 19.47 -14.26 -22.97
CA TYR A 29 18.38 -14.43 -22.00
C TYR A 29 18.78 -14.45 -20.53
N ARG A 30 20.08 -14.44 -20.19
CA ARG A 30 20.57 -14.63 -18.80
C ARG A 30 20.05 -13.61 -17.77
N GLU A 31 19.63 -12.43 -18.22
CA GLU A 31 19.10 -11.39 -17.33
C GLU A 31 17.65 -11.66 -16.91
N GLN A 32 16.91 -12.44 -17.72
CA GLN A 32 15.48 -12.70 -17.54
C GLN A 32 15.17 -14.17 -17.25
N TYR A 33 16.08 -15.09 -17.59
CA TYR A 33 15.87 -16.54 -17.48
C TYR A 33 17.11 -17.27 -16.94
N ARG A 34 16.87 -18.36 -16.21
CA ARG A 34 17.90 -19.34 -15.84
C ARG A 34 17.99 -20.45 -16.88
N ILE A 35 19.18 -20.69 -17.40
CA ILE A 35 19.40 -21.74 -18.41
C ILE A 35 19.93 -22.99 -17.72
N ILE A 36 19.20 -24.11 -17.88
CA ILE A 36 19.64 -25.44 -17.46
C ILE A 36 19.70 -26.35 -18.68
N SER A 37 20.67 -27.26 -18.69
CA SER A 37 20.88 -28.14 -19.82
C SER A 37 21.48 -29.47 -19.40
N THR A 38 21.10 -30.55 -20.09
CA THR A 38 21.69 -31.89 -19.93
C THR A 38 21.71 -32.62 -21.27
N THR A 39 22.58 -33.61 -21.39
CA THR A 39 22.63 -34.54 -22.54
C THR A 39 21.91 -35.86 -22.22
N VAL A 40 21.35 -36.01 -21.01
CA VAL A 40 20.79 -37.27 -20.49
C VAL A 40 19.34 -37.08 -20.09
N ILE A 41 18.45 -37.94 -20.58
CA ILE A 41 17.00 -37.80 -20.37
C ILE A 41 16.61 -38.04 -18.91
N SER A 42 17.23 -39.01 -18.23
CA SER A 42 16.95 -39.26 -16.81
C SER A 42 17.25 -38.05 -15.93
N GLU A 43 18.38 -37.38 -16.17
CA GLU A 43 18.76 -36.15 -15.45
C GLU A 43 17.78 -35.00 -15.72
N ALA A 44 17.27 -34.90 -16.95
CA ALA A 44 16.27 -33.89 -17.29
C ALA A 44 14.99 -34.11 -16.50
N LEU A 45 14.47 -35.35 -16.46
CA LEU A 45 13.25 -35.69 -15.72
C LEU A 45 13.42 -35.53 -14.19
N GLU A 46 14.58 -35.91 -13.64
CA GLU A 46 14.91 -35.66 -12.23
C GLU A 46 14.94 -34.15 -11.93
N SER A 47 15.54 -33.35 -12.82
CA SER A 47 15.58 -31.90 -12.70
C SER A 47 14.17 -31.28 -12.73
N LEU A 48 13.27 -31.78 -13.58
CA LEU A 48 11.87 -31.33 -13.61
C LEU A 48 11.16 -31.57 -12.28
N LEU A 49 11.33 -32.77 -11.71
CA LEU A 49 10.75 -33.11 -10.42
C LEU A 49 11.31 -32.23 -9.30
N GLU A 50 12.63 -32.00 -9.28
CA GLU A 50 13.26 -31.11 -8.32
C GLU A 50 12.75 -29.66 -8.41
N LEU A 51 12.67 -29.11 -9.62
CA LEU A 51 12.16 -27.76 -9.85
C LEU A 51 10.70 -27.65 -9.42
N ARG A 52 9.89 -28.69 -9.71
CA ARG A 52 8.48 -28.74 -9.31
C ARG A 52 8.35 -28.73 -7.78
N ASN A 53 9.16 -29.54 -7.09
CA ASN A 53 9.18 -29.60 -5.63
C ASN A 53 9.64 -28.27 -4.99
N LYS A 54 10.53 -27.53 -5.64
CA LYS A 54 10.97 -26.19 -5.22
C LYS A 54 9.96 -25.09 -5.57
N GLY A 55 8.89 -25.41 -6.31
CA GLY A 55 7.92 -24.45 -6.81
C GLY A 55 8.54 -23.44 -7.78
N GLU A 56 9.54 -23.87 -8.55
CA GLU A 56 10.22 -23.10 -9.58
C GLU A 56 9.45 -23.18 -10.89
N ILE A 57 9.63 -22.17 -11.75
CA ILE A 57 8.85 -22.00 -12.98
C ILE A 57 9.72 -22.35 -14.18
N VAL A 58 9.23 -23.18 -15.10
CA VAL A 58 9.87 -23.40 -16.40
C VAL A 58 9.05 -22.68 -17.47
N ALA A 59 9.69 -21.77 -18.18
CA ALA A 59 9.05 -20.99 -19.25
C ALA A 59 9.09 -21.72 -20.60
N MET A 60 10.14 -22.51 -20.84
CA MET A 60 10.35 -23.15 -22.13
C MET A 60 11.20 -24.41 -22.03
N PHE A 61 10.86 -25.39 -22.86
CA PHE A 61 11.64 -26.58 -23.17
C PHE A 61 12.18 -26.49 -24.60
N ILE A 62 13.47 -26.81 -24.76
CA ILE A 62 14.11 -26.98 -26.07
C ILE A 62 14.71 -28.38 -26.11
N SER A 63 14.17 -29.26 -26.95
CA SER A 63 14.60 -30.67 -27.03
C SER A 63 15.07 -31.03 -28.42
N ASP A 64 16.15 -31.78 -28.55
CA ASP A 64 16.47 -32.48 -29.79
C ASP A 64 15.42 -33.55 -30.10
N GLN A 65 15.13 -33.77 -31.38
CA GLN A 65 14.21 -34.81 -31.82
C GLN A 65 14.78 -36.21 -31.63
N ARG A 66 16.03 -36.46 -32.06
CA ARG A 66 16.58 -37.81 -32.19
C ARG A 66 17.60 -38.09 -31.09
N MET A 67 17.10 -38.45 -29.91
CA MET A 67 17.97 -38.86 -28.81
C MET A 67 17.94 -40.38 -28.59
N PRO A 68 19.06 -41.03 -28.23
CA PRO A 68 19.19 -42.49 -28.19
C PRO A 68 18.21 -43.24 -27.26
N GLU A 69 17.76 -42.62 -26.17
CA GLU A 69 16.90 -43.26 -25.17
C GLU A 69 15.40 -42.99 -25.39
N MET A 70 15.06 -41.83 -25.96
CA MET A 70 13.68 -41.36 -26.13
C MET A 70 13.67 -40.24 -27.17
N GLU A 71 12.65 -40.20 -28.03
CA GLU A 71 12.51 -39.08 -28.97
C GLU A 71 12.15 -37.79 -28.20
N GLY A 72 12.57 -36.64 -28.70
CA GLY A 72 12.31 -35.35 -28.06
C GLY A 72 10.84 -35.04 -27.84
N VAL A 73 9.99 -35.51 -28.74
CA VAL A 73 8.53 -35.35 -28.63
C VAL A 73 7.96 -36.10 -27.43
N ASP A 74 8.45 -37.31 -27.17
CA ASP A 74 8.02 -38.11 -26.01
C ASP A 74 8.56 -37.49 -24.71
N PHE A 75 9.76 -36.93 -24.74
CA PHE A 75 10.30 -36.17 -23.61
C PHE A 75 9.44 -34.94 -23.31
N LEU A 76 9.09 -34.16 -24.35
CA LEU A 76 8.24 -32.97 -24.19
C LEU A 76 6.86 -33.35 -23.64
N GLU A 77 6.25 -34.43 -24.11
CA GLU A 77 4.97 -34.92 -23.59
C GLU A 77 5.04 -35.18 -22.07
N ARG A 78 6.09 -35.88 -21.61
CA ARG A 78 6.32 -36.09 -20.17
C ARG A 78 6.61 -34.82 -19.41
N ALA A 79 7.37 -33.88 -20.00
CA ALA A 79 7.67 -32.61 -19.36
C ALA A 79 6.42 -31.76 -19.13
N MET A 80 5.40 -31.88 -20.00
CA MET A 80 4.13 -31.18 -19.86
C MET A 80 3.28 -31.68 -18.68
N GLU A 81 3.49 -32.91 -18.20
CA GLU A 81 2.85 -33.38 -16.96
C GLU A 81 3.28 -32.53 -15.74
N TYR A 82 4.50 -31.98 -15.78
CA TYR A 82 5.05 -31.13 -14.72
C TYR A 82 4.81 -29.64 -14.97
N TYR A 83 4.89 -29.20 -16.23
CA TYR A 83 4.83 -27.79 -16.62
C TYR A 83 3.95 -27.58 -17.86
N PRO A 84 2.62 -27.64 -17.72
CA PRO A 84 1.68 -27.61 -18.84
C PRO A 84 1.65 -26.26 -19.60
N ASP A 85 2.14 -25.18 -18.98
CA ASP A 85 2.14 -23.84 -19.57
C ASP A 85 3.47 -23.48 -20.25
N ALA A 86 4.50 -24.33 -20.16
CA ALA A 86 5.81 -24.06 -20.76
C ALA A 86 5.75 -24.18 -22.30
N ARG A 87 6.49 -23.30 -22.99
CA ARG A 87 6.62 -23.36 -24.45
C ARG A 87 7.49 -24.53 -24.88
N ARG A 88 7.14 -25.18 -25.97
CA ARG A 88 7.80 -26.39 -26.48
C ARG A 88 8.49 -26.09 -27.81
N VAL A 89 9.80 -26.23 -27.83
CA VAL A 89 10.63 -26.07 -29.04
C VAL A 89 11.36 -27.38 -29.32
N LEU A 90 11.26 -27.85 -30.55
CA LEU A 90 11.94 -29.06 -31.00
C LEU A 90 13.10 -28.71 -31.95
N LEU A 91 14.29 -29.25 -31.74
CA LEU A 91 15.43 -29.12 -32.64
C LEU A 91 15.44 -30.31 -33.59
N THR A 92 15.51 -30.06 -34.90
CA THR A 92 15.43 -31.11 -35.92
C THR A 92 16.52 -30.96 -36.99
N ALA A 93 16.84 -32.06 -37.66
CA ALA A 93 17.58 -32.02 -38.93
C ALA A 93 16.62 -31.88 -40.13
N TYR A 94 17.15 -31.56 -41.32
CA TYR A 94 16.37 -31.42 -42.56
C TYR A 94 15.55 -32.67 -42.95
N SER A 95 15.92 -33.85 -42.46
CA SER A 95 15.25 -35.13 -42.74
C SER A 95 14.03 -35.43 -41.87
N ASP A 96 13.72 -34.59 -40.88
CA ASP A 96 12.73 -34.88 -39.82
C ASP A 96 11.47 -34.01 -39.89
N THR A 97 11.25 -33.28 -40.98
CA THR A 97 10.11 -32.36 -41.16
C THR A 97 8.75 -33.06 -41.07
N ASP A 98 8.61 -34.27 -41.63
CA ASP A 98 7.36 -35.03 -41.54
C ASP A 98 7.05 -35.54 -40.11
N ALA A 99 8.10 -35.81 -39.32
CA ALA A 99 7.98 -36.17 -37.91
C ALA A 99 7.58 -34.95 -37.06
N ALA A 100 8.18 -33.78 -37.33
CA ALA A 100 7.82 -32.52 -36.69
C ALA A 100 6.36 -32.12 -36.97
N ILE A 101 5.87 -32.31 -38.20
CA ILE A 101 4.47 -32.04 -38.57
C ILE A 101 3.48 -32.94 -37.80
N LYS A 102 3.82 -34.21 -37.58
CA LYS A 102 3.00 -35.10 -36.74
C LYS A 102 3.00 -34.66 -35.27
N ALA A 103 4.15 -34.24 -34.75
CA ALA A 103 4.30 -33.78 -33.37
C ALA A 103 3.50 -32.51 -33.05
N ILE A 104 3.34 -31.60 -34.02
CA ILE A 104 2.46 -30.42 -33.88
C ILE A 104 1.03 -30.83 -33.54
N ASN A 105 0.53 -31.90 -34.16
CA ASN A 105 -0.86 -32.34 -33.98
C ASN A 105 -1.07 -33.21 -32.73
N SER A 106 -0.04 -33.93 -32.24
CA SER A 106 -0.16 -34.84 -31.09
C SER A 106 0.27 -34.22 -29.76
N VAL A 107 1.38 -33.46 -29.73
CA VAL A 107 1.99 -32.92 -28.49
C VAL A 107 1.85 -31.39 -28.40
N GLN A 108 1.10 -30.77 -29.32
CA GLN A 108 0.92 -29.32 -29.44
C GLN A 108 2.25 -28.55 -29.42
N LEU A 109 3.24 -29.04 -30.14
CA LEU A 109 4.54 -28.38 -30.27
C LEU A 109 4.36 -26.90 -30.69
N ASP A 110 4.95 -25.96 -29.93
CA ASP A 110 4.80 -24.53 -30.22
C ASP A 110 5.66 -24.11 -31.43
N TYR A 111 6.85 -24.70 -31.60
CA TYR A 111 7.71 -24.46 -32.78
C TYR A 111 8.76 -25.57 -32.99
N TYR A 112 9.30 -25.70 -34.20
CA TYR A 112 10.50 -26.51 -34.48
C TYR A 112 11.59 -25.69 -35.16
N LEU A 113 12.84 -25.89 -34.77
CA LEU A 113 14.02 -25.21 -35.28
C LEU A 113 14.96 -26.19 -35.98
N VAL A 114 15.44 -25.82 -37.17
CA VAL A 114 16.34 -26.67 -37.95
C VAL A 114 17.80 -26.38 -37.59
N LYS A 115 18.57 -27.43 -37.31
CA LYS A 115 20.02 -27.36 -37.07
C LYS A 115 20.79 -27.26 -38.41
N PRO A 116 21.84 -26.41 -38.52
CA PRO A 116 22.29 -25.39 -37.55
C PRO A 116 21.56 -24.04 -37.69
N TRP A 117 21.39 -23.33 -36.59
CA TRP A 117 20.66 -22.04 -36.49
C TRP A 117 21.55 -20.80 -36.62
N SER A 118 22.62 -20.85 -37.43
CA SER A 118 23.51 -19.69 -37.63
C SER A 118 23.01 -18.79 -38.77
N PRO A 119 22.98 -17.45 -38.60
CA PRO A 119 23.24 -16.70 -37.36
C PRO A 119 22.03 -16.75 -36.38
N PRO A 120 22.26 -16.82 -35.06
CA PRO A 120 21.19 -16.95 -34.07
C PRO A 120 20.26 -15.72 -34.03
N GLU A 121 20.74 -14.54 -34.39
CA GLU A 121 19.96 -13.30 -34.47
C GLU A 121 18.84 -13.37 -35.50
N GLU A 122 18.99 -14.19 -36.53
CA GLU A 122 17.99 -14.35 -37.60
C GLU A 122 17.13 -15.60 -37.40
N ARG A 123 17.71 -16.68 -36.87
CA ARG A 123 17.10 -18.02 -36.91
C ARG A 123 16.70 -18.58 -35.54
N LEU A 124 17.25 -18.07 -34.44
CA LEU A 124 16.99 -18.55 -33.09
C LEU A 124 16.21 -17.53 -32.26
N TYR A 125 16.78 -16.35 -32.03
CA TYR A 125 16.20 -15.37 -31.11
C TYR A 125 14.81 -14.87 -31.51
N PRO A 126 14.50 -14.54 -32.78
CA PRO A 126 13.17 -14.05 -33.13
C PRO A 126 12.05 -15.05 -32.79
N VAL A 127 12.32 -16.34 -32.94
CA VAL A 127 11.38 -17.42 -32.61
C VAL A 127 11.22 -17.54 -31.10
N LEU A 128 12.33 -17.60 -30.37
CA LEU A 128 12.27 -17.74 -28.91
C LEU A 128 11.67 -16.50 -28.24
N ASP A 129 11.95 -15.30 -28.75
CA ASP A 129 11.40 -14.03 -28.26
C ASP A 129 9.88 -13.98 -28.42
N ASP A 130 9.34 -14.40 -29.56
CA ASP A 130 7.90 -14.49 -29.78
C ASP A 130 7.24 -15.49 -28.82
N LEU A 131 7.81 -16.69 -28.70
CA LEU A 131 7.29 -17.73 -27.81
C LEU A 131 7.35 -17.32 -26.33
N LEU A 132 8.47 -16.74 -25.88
CA LEU A 132 8.64 -16.23 -24.52
C LEU A 132 7.76 -15.01 -24.26
N GLY A 133 7.58 -14.12 -25.24
CA GLY A 133 6.63 -13.01 -25.15
C GLY A 133 5.18 -13.50 -25.02
N ASN A 134 4.81 -14.52 -25.79
CA ASN A 134 3.52 -15.19 -25.69
C ASN A 134 3.36 -15.98 -24.39
N TRP A 135 4.45 -16.53 -23.85
CA TRP A 135 4.43 -17.15 -22.52
C TRP A 135 4.22 -16.09 -21.44
N GLN A 136 4.98 -15.00 -21.45
CA GLN A 136 4.85 -13.90 -20.49
C GLN A 136 3.49 -13.20 -20.54
N SER A 137 2.85 -13.13 -21.71
CA SER A 137 1.53 -12.50 -21.86
C SER A 137 0.40 -13.34 -21.26
N VAL A 138 0.56 -14.67 -21.22
CA VAL A 138 -0.43 -15.62 -20.70
C VAL A 138 -0.12 -16.04 -19.26
N TYR A 139 1.17 -16.18 -18.92
CA TYR A 139 1.63 -16.67 -17.64
C TYR A 139 1.34 -15.64 -16.53
N ARG A 140 0.49 -16.04 -15.59
CA ARG A 140 0.27 -15.33 -14.34
C ARG A 140 0.96 -16.15 -13.25
N PRO A 141 2.09 -15.71 -12.67
CA PRO A 141 2.64 -16.40 -11.51
C PRO A 141 1.59 -16.41 -10.40
N ASP A 142 1.43 -17.57 -9.73
CA ASP A 142 0.58 -17.65 -8.55
C ASP A 142 1.00 -16.58 -7.55
N PHE A 143 0.06 -15.71 -7.18
CA PHE A 143 0.32 -14.72 -6.16
C PHE A 143 0.60 -15.42 -4.82
N ARG A 144 1.86 -15.42 -4.41
CA ARG A 144 2.31 -15.82 -3.07
C ARG A 144 2.19 -14.60 -2.15
N GLY A 145 1.14 -14.57 -1.36
CA GLY A 145 0.86 -13.48 -0.43
C GLY A 145 -0.57 -13.51 0.09
N ILE A 146 -0.98 -12.43 0.76
CA ILE A 146 -2.32 -12.32 1.34
C ILE A 146 -3.37 -12.09 0.25
N LYS A 147 -4.41 -12.93 0.19
CA LYS A 147 -5.55 -12.71 -0.72
C LYS A 147 -6.77 -12.26 0.07
N VAL A 148 -7.38 -11.16 -0.36
CA VAL A 148 -8.60 -10.61 0.26
C VAL A 148 -9.76 -10.86 -0.69
N VAL A 149 -10.73 -11.65 -0.24
CA VAL A 149 -11.94 -11.95 -1.00
C VAL A 149 -13.11 -11.21 -0.39
N GLY A 150 -13.86 -10.43 -1.17
CA GLY A 150 -15.03 -9.74 -0.66
C GLY A 150 -15.82 -9.00 -1.75
N TYR A 151 -16.81 -8.23 -1.32
CA TYR A 151 -17.54 -7.33 -2.23
C TYR A 151 -16.82 -6.00 -2.38
N GLN A 152 -16.71 -5.50 -3.61
CA GLN A 152 -16.04 -4.24 -3.92
C GLN A 152 -16.60 -3.05 -3.13
N PHE A 153 -17.93 -2.94 -3.06
CA PHE A 153 -18.64 -1.86 -2.37
C PHE A 153 -19.18 -2.32 -1.01
N SER A 154 -18.27 -2.74 -0.12
CA SER A 154 -18.62 -3.14 1.24
C SER A 154 -17.74 -2.41 2.25
N PRO A 155 -18.32 -1.79 3.30
CA PRO A 155 -17.53 -1.09 4.32
C PRO A 155 -16.51 -2.01 5.02
N LYS A 156 -16.85 -3.29 5.20
CA LYS A 156 -15.94 -4.27 5.79
C LYS A 156 -14.78 -4.61 4.87
N SER A 157 -15.04 -4.87 3.59
CA SER A 157 -13.99 -5.09 2.59
C SER A 157 -13.06 -3.88 2.50
N HIS A 158 -13.63 -2.67 2.46
CA HIS A 158 -12.88 -1.42 2.46
C HIS A 158 -11.96 -1.32 3.68
N SER A 159 -12.48 -1.58 4.88
CA SER A 159 -11.69 -1.52 6.12
C SER A 159 -10.49 -2.47 6.10
N VAL A 160 -10.66 -3.69 5.59
CA VAL A 160 -9.56 -4.68 5.46
C VAL A 160 -8.53 -4.22 4.42
N LYS A 161 -8.99 -3.79 3.24
CA LYS A 161 -8.13 -3.27 2.16
C LYS A 161 -7.32 -2.06 2.62
N ASP A 162 -7.98 -1.13 3.29
CA ASP A 162 -7.37 0.11 3.80
C ASP A 162 -6.35 -0.19 4.91
N PHE A 163 -6.66 -1.11 5.81
CA PHE A 163 -5.72 -1.56 6.84
C PHE A 163 -4.44 -2.17 6.26
N LEU A 164 -4.56 -3.13 5.33
CA LEU A 164 -3.41 -3.78 4.72
C LEU A 164 -2.60 -2.79 3.87
N ALA A 165 -3.27 -1.98 3.05
CA ALA A 165 -2.62 -0.95 2.23
C ALA A 165 -1.91 0.09 3.08
N GLY A 166 -2.55 0.58 4.14
CA GLY A 166 -1.98 1.55 5.08
C GLY A 166 -0.74 1.02 5.78
N ASN A 167 -0.76 -0.24 6.22
CA ASN A 167 0.39 -0.89 6.85
C ASN A 167 1.44 -1.39 5.83
N LEU A 168 1.29 -1.04 4.55
CA LEU A 168 2.19 -1.41 3.46
C LEU A 168 2.35 -2.93 3.28
N ILE A 169 1.32 -3.69 3.65
CA ILE A 169 1.28 -5.13 3.49
C ILE A 169 0.69 -5.43 2.10
N PRO A 170 1.44 -6.05 1.19
CA PRO A 170 0.95 -6.37 -0.14
C PRO A 170 -0.15 -7.43 -0.06
N TYR A 171 -1.22 -7.24 -0.83
CA TYR A 171 -2.31 -8.19 -0.94
C TYR A 171 -2.88 -8.21 -2.37
N GLN A 172 -3.54 -9.31 -2.72
CA GLN A 172 -4.34 -9.44 -3.92
C GLN A 172 -5.81 -9.27 -3.57
N TRP A 173 -6.50 -8.34 -4.23
CA TRP A 173 -7.94 -8.18 -4.11
C TRP A 173 -8.66 -9.10 -5.09
N LEU A 174 -9.65 -9.84 -4.60
CA LEU A 174 -10.49 -10.75 -5.37
C LEU A 174 -11.96 -10.44 -5.10
N ASP A 175 -12.60 -9.75 -6.04
CA ASP A 175 -14.02 -9.43 -5.90
C ASP A 175 -14.89 -10.67 -6.15
N VAL A 176 -15.81 -10.94 -5.22
CA VAL A 176 -16.69 -12.13 -5.25
C VAL A 176 -17.56 -12.18 -6.52
N GLN A 177 -17.90 -11.03 -7.08
CA GLN A 177 -18.81 -10.96 -8.23
C GLN A 177 -18.11 -11.17 -9.57
N SER A 178 -16.83 -10.83 -9.67
CA SER A 178 -16.10 -10.80 -10.94
C SER A 178 -14.92 -11.78 -11.01
N SER A 179 -14.43 -12.29 -9.88
CA SER A 179 -13.27 -13.17 -9.84
C SER A 179 -13.65 -14.66 -9.78
N GLU A 180 -13.28 -15.41 -10.81
CA GLU A 180 -13.38 -16.88 -10.80
C GLU A 180 -12.51 -17.51 -9.69
N GLU A 181 -11.36 -16.91 -9.41
CA GLU A 181 -10.45 -17.35 -8.34
C GLU A 181 -11.09 -17.23 -6.96
N ALA A 182 -11.82 -16.14 -6.69
CA ALA A 182 -12.61 -16.00 -5.47
C ALA A 182 -13.60 -17.15 -5.32
N GLY A 183 -14.37 -17.45 -6.37
CA GLY A 183 -15.35 -18.53 -6.36
C GLY A 183 -14.74 -19.91 -6.09
N LYS A 184 -13.58 -20.20 -6.70
CA LYS A 184 -12.82 -21.44 -6.46
C LYS A 184 -12.33 -21.53 -5.01
N LEU A 185 -11.70 -20.47 -4.49
CA LEU A 185 -11.21 -20.42 -3.10
C LEU A 185 -12.33 -20.61 -2.09
N MET A 186 -13.47 -19.96 -2.29
CA MET A 186 -14.63 -20.11 -1.41
C MET A 186 -15.18 -21.54 -1.44
N SER A 187 -15.33 -22.13 -2.64
CA SER A 187 -15.85 -23.49 -2.80
C SER A 187 -14.95 -24.54 -2.16
N LEU A 188 -13.63 -24.45 -2.38
CA LEU A 188 -12.65 -25.39 -1.82
C LEU A 188 -12.61 -25.36 -0.28
N ASN A 189 -12.96 -24.24 0.34
CA ASN A 189 -12.96 -24.06 1.79
C ASN A 189 -14.37 -24.19 2.41
N ASN A 190 -15.39 -24.59 1.65
CA ASN A 190 -16.79 -24.67 2.08
C ASN A 190 -17.35 -23.34 2.62
N LEU A 191 -16.95 -22.22 2.01
CA LEU A 191 -17.35 -20.87 2.39
C LEU A 191 -18.44 -20.33 1.45
N SER A 192 -19.28 -19.47 1.99
CA SER A 192 -20.40 -18.85 1.30
C SER A 192 -20.25 -17.33 1.22
N GLN A 193 -21.13 -16.69 0.46
CA GLN A 193 -21.20 -15.23 0.36
C GLN A 193 -21.48 -14.52 1.70
N LYS A 194 -21.93 -15.24 2.74
CA LYS A 194 -22.18 -14.68 4.07
C LYS A 194 -20.90 -14.54 4.91
N ASP A 195 -19.83 -15.22 4.49
CA ASP A 195 -18.59 -15.36 5.26
C ASP A 195 -17.55 -14.28 4.92
N VAL A 196 -17.85 -13.42 3.94
CA VAL A 196 -16.95 -12.38 3.43
C VAL A 196 -17.01 -11.10 4.28
N PRO A 197 -15.92 -10.31 4.38
CA PRO A 197 -14.63 -10.50 3.70
C PRO A 197 -13.82 -11.67 4.27
N LEU A 198 -13.12 -12.40 3.40
CA LEU A 198 -12.18 -13.44 3.75
C LEU A 198 -10.75 -12.92 3.55
N VAL A 199 -9.84 -13.35 4.41
CA VAL A 199 -8.41 -13.08 4.28
C VAL A 199 -7.66 -14.40 4.29
N PHE A 200 -7.09 -14.79 3.16
CA PHE A 200 -6.23 -15.96 3.02
C PHE A 200 -4.78 -15.55 3.19
N PHE A 201 -4.01 -16.32 3.95
CA PHE A 201 -2.61 -16.06 4.28
C PHE A 201 -1.67 -16.99 3.51
N GLU A 202 -0.40 -16.61 3.45
CA GLU A 202 0.65 -17.37 2.75
C GLU A 202 0.86 -18.77 3.35
N ASP A 203 0.56 -18.96 4.64
CA ASP A 203 0.62 -20.25 5.33
C ASP A 203 -0.56 -21.19 5.01
N GLY A 204 -1.45 -20.78 4.10
CA GLY A 204 -2.64 -21.54 3.69
C GLY A 204 -3.84 -21.42 4.63
N THR A 205 -3.69 -20.77 5.79
CA THR A 205 -4.82 -20.50 6.68
C THR A 205 -5.66 -19.32 6.17
N PHE A 206 -6.87 -19.17 6.70
CA PHE A 206 -7.72 -18.03 6.40
C PHE A 206 -8.50 -17.56 7.61
N LEU A 207 -8.96 -16.31 7.56
CA LEU A 207 -9.92 -15.74 8.49
C LEU A 207 -11.21 -15.37 7.75
N SER A 208 -12.35 -15.64 8.38
CA SER A 208 -13.67 -15.25 7.87
C SER A 208 -14.24 -14.10 8.67
N ASN A 209 -14.71 -13.06 7.96
CA ASN A 209 -15.21 -11.81 8.51
C ASN A 209 -14.36 -11.29 9.70
N PRO A 210 -13.01 -11.22 9.57
CA PRO A 210 -12.13 -10.90 10.68
C PRO A 210 -12.29 -9.45 11.15
N SER A 211 -11.96 -9.21 12.42
CA SER A 211 -11.63 -7.87 12.89
C SER A 211 -10.24 -7.45 12.39
N ILE A 212 -9.95 -6.15 12.42
CA ILE A 212 -8.63 -5.62 12.08
C ILE A 212 -7.54 -6.16 13.03
N ILE A 213 -7.88 -6.39 14.30
CA ILE A 213 -6.97 -6.94 15.30
C ILE A 213 -6.59 -8.39 14.95
N ASP A 214 -7.56 -9.19 14.49
CA ASP A 214 -7.29 -10.58 14.08
C ASP A 214 -6.29 -10.63 12.92
N ILE A 215 -6.48 -9.74 11.93
CA ILE A 215 -5.55 -9.62 10.79
C ILE A 215 -4.18 -9.16 11.30
N ALA A 216 -4.12 -8.11 12.13
CA ALA A 216 -2.88 -7.58 12.67
C ALA A 216 -2.04 -8.64 13.41
N HIS A 217 -2.69 -9.47 14.23
CA HIS A 217 -2.03 -10.59 14.90
C HIS A 217 -1.44 -11.58 13.90
N LYS A 218 -2.22 -11.94 12.87
CA LYS A 218 -1.82 -12.94 11.88
C LYS A 218 -0.68 -12.47 10.98
N VAL A 219 -0.59 -11.17 10.70
CA VAL A 219 0.50 -10.56 9.91
C VAL A 219 1.70 -10.13 10.75
N GLY A 220 1.72 -10.44 12.05
CA GLY A 220 2.87 -10.19 12.93
C GLY A 220 3.01 -8.74 13.42
N LEU A 221 1.93 -7.96 13.40
CA LEU A 221 1.90 -6.56 13.82
C LEU A 221 1.61 -6.34 15.32
N ASN A 222 1.61 -7.39 16.16
CA ASN A 222 1.29 -7.24 17.59
C ASN A 222 2.51 -7.40 18.53
N PRO A 223 3.38 -6.39 18.66
CA PRO A 223 4.50 -6.43 19.60
C PRO A 223 4.05 -6.10 21.02
N GLN A 224 4.48 -6.93 21.97
CA GLN A 224 4.36 -6.64 23.40
C GLN A 224 5.28 -5.50 23.81
N VAL A 225 4.86 -4.75 24.83
CA VAL A 225 5.70 -3.75 25.52
C VAL A 225 6.93 -4.46 26.09
N LYS A 226 8.13 -4.01 25.71
CA LYS A 226 9.39 -4.71 26.03
C LYS A 226 10.10 -4.17 27.28
N LEU A 227 9.81 -2.93 27.65
CA LEU A 227 10.52 -2.20 28.70
C LEU A 227 9.57 -1.78 29.81
N ASP A 228 10.05 -1.84 31.05
CA ASP A 228 9.31 -1.37 32.22
C ASP A 228 9.05 0.14 32.19
N VAL A 229 10.02 0.90 31.65
CA VAL A 229 9.98 2.36 31.49
C VAL A 229 10.69 2.78 30.20
N TYR A 230 10.02 3.62 29.41
CA TYR A 230 10.58 4.30 28.25
C TYR A 230 11.05 5.72 28.62
N ASP A 231 12.05 6.24 27.92
CA ASP A 231 12.45 7.63 28.07
C ASP A 231 11.41 8.54 27.41
N VAL A 232 10.91 8.13 26.24
CA VAL A 232 9.87 8.85 25.50
C VAL A 232 8.91 7.91 24.80
N VAL A 233 7.61 8.22 24.91
CA VAL A 233 6.54 7.58 24.15
C VAL A 233 5.96 8.60 23.17
N ILE A 234 5.86 8.20 21.91
CA ILE A 234 5.33 9.01 20.82
C ILE A 234 3.97 8.42 20.44
N ILE A 235 2.94 9.27 20.38
CA ILE A 235 1.55 8.84 20.12
C ILE A 235 1.13 9.40 18.76
N GLY A 236 1.07 8.52 17.76
CA GLY A 236 0.74 8.79 16.36
C GLY A 236 1.97 8.70 15.45
N ALA A 237 1.90 7.88 14.40
CA ALA A 237 2.97 7.61 13.44
C ALA A 237 2.85 8.42 12.13
N GLY A 238 2.33 9.64 12.19
CA GLY A 238 2.45 10.58 11.08
C GLY A 238 3.90 11.02 10.84
N PRO A 239 4.17 11.91 9.87
CA PRO A 239 5.51 12.41 9.59
C PRO A 239 6.22 12.99 10.83
N ALA A 240 5.50 13.69 11.70
CA ALA A 240 6.05 14.20 12.97
C ALA A 240 6.46 13.07 13.93
N GLY A 241 5.61 12.06 14.11
CA GLY A 241 5.90 10.94 15.00
C GLY A 241 7.04 10.08 14.51
N LEU A 242 7.06 9.77 13.20
CA LEU A 242 8.15 9.02 12.58
C LEU A 242 9.49 9.75 12.70
N ALA A 243 9.50 11.07 12.49
CA ALA A 243 10.69 11.88 12.69
C ALA A 243 11.15 11.90 14.16
N ALA A 244 10.23 12.08 15.11
CA ALA A 244 10.53 11.98 16.54
C ALA A 244 11.08 10.60 16.90
N GLY A 245 10.55 9.52 16.30
CA GLY A 245 11.03 8.15 16.50
C GLY A 245 12.48 7.99 16.06
N VAL A 246 12.79 8.42 14.82
CA VAL A 246 14.15 8.40 14.26
C VAL A 246 15.13 9.15 15.17
N TYR A 247 14.80 10.39 15.56
CA TYR A 247 15.69 11.22 16.34
C TYR A 247 15.86 10.69 17.76
N GLY A 248 14.76 10.33 18.44
CA GLY A 248 14.80 9.78 19.80
C GLY A 248 15.67 8.54 19.89
N ALA A 249 15.48 7.59 18.97
CA ALA A 249 16.29 6.39 18.93
C ALA A 249 17.76 6.67 18.57
N SER A 250 18.02 7.56 17.60
CA SER A 250 19.39 7.93 17.21
C SER A 250 20.18 8.65 18.29
N GLU A 251 19.51 9.37 19.17
CA GLU A 251 20.10 10.09 20.31
C GLU A 251 20.19 9.21 21.58
N GLY A 252 19.84 7.92 21.47
CA GLY A 252 20.02 6.92 22.52
C GLY A 252 18.87 6.83 23.52
N LEU A 253 17.71 7.46 23.25
CA LEU A 253 16.53 7.33 24.10
C LEU A 253 15.81 6.00 23.85
N LYS A 254 15.37 5.36 24.93
CA LYS A 254 14.40 4.25 24.85
C LYS A 254 13.07 4.78 24.33
N THR A 255 12.84 4.60 23.04
CA THR A 255 11.77 5.28 22.28
C THR A 255 10.71 4.29 21.82
N LEU A 256 9.47 4.53 22.22
CA LEU A 256 8.31 3.77 21.75
C LEU A 256 7.38 4.66 20.93
N LEU A 257 6.90 4.16 19.81
CA LEU A 257 5.93 4.81 18.95
C LEU A 257 4.65 3.96 18.88
N ILE A 258 3.51 4.56 19.25
CA ILE A 258 2.19 3.92 19.25
C ILE A 258 1.34 4.52 18.12
N GLU A 259 0.73 3.67 17.30
CA GLU A 259 -0.11 4.09 16.18
C GLU A 259 -1.41 3.28 16.11
N ARG A 260 -2.55 3.96 16.02
CA ARG A 260 -3.89 3.35 16.06
C ARG A 260 -4.31 2.63 14.77
N ARG A 261 -3.74 2.99 13.62
CA ARG A 261 -4.11 2.43 12.31
C ARG A 261 -2.89 1.88 11.58
N ALA A 262 -2.11 2.80 11.02
CA ALA A 262 -1.02 2.50 10.14
C ALA A 262 -0.01 3.64 10.17
N PRO A 263 1.30 3.34 10.20
CA PRO A 263 2.30 4.38 10.07
C PRO A 263 2.17 5.17 8.77
N GLY A 264 2.59 6.44 8.81
CA GLY A 264 2.51 7.39 7.69
C GLY A 264 1.44 8.48 7.88
N GLY A 265 0.40 8.21 8.67
CA GLY A 265 -0.71 9.13 8.88
C GLY A 265 -1.36 9.59 7.56
N GLN A 266 -1.94 10.80 7.53
CA GLN A 266 -2.55 11.34 6.31
C GLN A 266 -1.55 11.52 5.15
N ALA A 267 -0.28 11.82 5.46
CA ALA A 267 0.74 11.95 4.43
C ALA A 267 1.00 10.63 3.71
N GLY A 268 0.88 9.50 4.42
CA GLY A 268 1.06 8.15 3.89
C GLY A 268 0.11 7.80 2.75
N THR A 269 -1.10 8.39 2.74
CA THR A 269 -2.12 8.13 1.72
C THR A 269 -2.00 9.04 0.48
N SER A 270 -1.06 9.99 0.49
CA SER A 270 -0.85 10.90 -0.63
C SER A 270 -0.31 10.19 -1.88
N SER A 271 -0.96 10.43 -3.02
CA SER A 271 -0.53 9.96 -4.34
C SER A 271 0.84 10.48 -4.75
N ARG A 272 1.14 11.72 -4.36
CA ARG A 272 2.36 12.40 -4.79
C ARG A 272 2.68 13.56 -3.85
N ILE A 273 3.91 13.60 -3.36
CA ILE A 273 4.47 14.70 -2.59
C ILE A 273 5.62 15.29 -3.41
N GLU A 274 5.42 16.49 -3.94
CA GLU A 274 6.42 17.17 -4.79
C GLU A 274 7.20 18.27 -4.04
N ASN A 275 6.67 18.73 -2.91
CA ASN A 275 7.21 19.84 -2.14
C ASN A 275 8.02 19.38 -0.91
N TYR A 276 8.62 18.19 -0.98
CA TYR A 276 9.50 17.66 0.07
C TYR A 276 10.95 17.66 -0.42
N LEU A 277 11.78 18.49 0.22
CA LEU A 277 13.17 18.72 -0.19
C LEU A 277 13.99 17.43 -0.17
N GLY A 278 14.86 17.26 -1.15
CA GLY A 278 15.70 16.06 -1.32
C GLY A 278 15.14 15.03 -2.30
N PHE A 279 13.91 15.22 -2.80
CA PHE A 279 13.27 14.35 -3.79
C PHE A 279 12.92 15.16 -5.04
N PRO A 280 13.86 15.34 -5.99
CA PRO A 280 13.67 16.22 -7.15
C PRO A 280 12.53 15.76 -8.06
N SER A 281 12.23 14.47 -8.08
CA SER A 281 11.11 13.90 -8.83
C SER A 281 9.88 13.66 -7.96
N GLY A 282 9.80 14.26 -6.76
CA GLY A 282 8.82 13.90 -5.73
C GLY A 282 8.87 12.42 -5.32
N LEU A 283 7.95 12.03 -4.44
CA LEU A 283 7.74 10.65 -4.02
C LEU A 283 6.29 10.41 -3.60
N SER A 284 5.87 9.15 -3.46
CA SER A 284 4.56 8.86 -2.85
C SER A 284 4.59 8.97 -1.33
N GLY A 285 3.43 9.17 -0.71
CA GLY A 285 3.27 9.12 0.74
C GLY A 285 3.71 7.80 1.35
N SER A 286 3.34 6.69 0.69
CA SER A 286 3.70 5.33 1.09
C SER A 286 5.22 5.09 1.02
N GLU A 287 5.91 5.65 0.02
CA GLU A 287 7.35 5.55 -0.10
C GLU A 287 8.07 6.32 1.02
N LEU A 288 7.65 7.55 1.29
CA LEU A 288 8.18 8.36 2.39
C LEU A 288 8.05 7.60 3.72
N THR A 289 6.84 7.06 3.95
CA THR A 289 6.48 6.30 5.15
C THR A 289 7.36 5.05 5.30
N ARG A 290 7.46 4.23 4.25
CA ARG A 290 8.28 3.01 4.25
C ARG A 290 9.73 3.30 4.61
N ARG A 291 10.31 4.34 4.00
CA ARG A 291 11.69 4.76 4.26
C ARG A 291 11.88 5.20 5.72
N ALA A 292 10.93 5.96 6.26
CA ALA A 292 10.96 6.43 7.63
C ALA A 292 10.82 5.29 8.68
N ILE A 293 9.89 4.35 8.47
CA ILE A 293 9.75 3.16 9.34
C ILE A 293 11.04 2.35 9.35
N ALA A 294 11.61 2.07 8.17
CA ALA A 294 12.84 1.30 8.05
C ALA A 294 14.00 1.98 8.78
N GLN A 295 14.10 3.31 8.69
CA GLN A 295 15.11 4.10 9.39
C GLN A 295 14.92 4.07 10.91
N ALA A 296 13.71 4.34 11.39
CA ALA A 296 13.38 4.35 12.82
C ALA A 296 13.62 2.98 13.46
N THR A 297 13.13 1.91 12.82
CA THR A 297 13.32 0.52 13.28
C THR A 297 14.80 0.15 13.36
N ARG A 298 15.59 0.49 12.32
CA ARG A 298 17.04 0.23 12.29
C ARG A 298 17.79 0.95 13.42
N LEU A 299 17.31 2.12 13.84
CA LEU A 299 17.91 2.91 14.92
C LEU A 299 17.45 2.49 16.31
N GLY A 300 16.43 1.63 16.42
CA GLY A 300 15.95 1.08 17.70
C GLY A 300 14.62 1.66 18.19
N THR A 301 13.88 2.41 17.37
CA THR A 301 12.50 2.78 17.70
C THR A 301 11.64 1.52 17.76
N GLU A 302 10.96 1.31 18.88
CA GLU A 302 9.93 0.28 19.00
C GLU A 302 8.60 0.83 18.48
N PHE A 303 7.82 -0.02 17.82
CA PHE A 303 6.49 0.33 17.29
C PHE A 303 5.44 -0.57 17.95
N ILE A 304 4.26 -0.03 18.26
CA ILE A 304 3.04 -0.78 18.55
C ILE A 304 1.95 -0.27 17.61
N THR A 305 1.50 -1.12 16.67
CA THR A 305 0.51 -0.75 15.65
C THR A 305 -0.18 -1.99 15.09
N PRO A 306 -1.51 -2.02 14.94
CA PRO A 306 -2.46 -0.99 15.34
C PRO A 306 -2.75 -1.05 16.85
N GLN A 307 -2.64 0.09 17.54
CA GLN A 307 -3.08 0.24 18.93
C GLN A 307 -3.43 1.69 19.27
N SER A 308 -4.56 1.88 19.96
CA SER A 308 -5.04 3.19 20.39
C SER A 308 -4.62 3.50 21.82
N VAL A 309 -4.27 4.77 22.06
CA VAL A 309 -4.12 5.31 23.42
C VAL A 309 -5.46 5.83 23.90
N LYS A 310 -5.89 5.35 25.06
CA LYS A 310 -7.14 5.75 25.72
C LYS A 310 -6.94 6.95 26.64
N ASP A 311 -5.83 7.01 27.37
CA ASP A 311 -5.60 8.04 28.39
C ASP A 311 -4.11 8.22 28.72
N ILE A 312 -3.73 9.38 29.26
CA ILE A 312 -2.41 9.63 29.86
C ILE A 312 -2.64 10.10 31.30
N LYS A 313 -2.03 9.42 32.27
CA LYS A 313 -2.04 9.84 33.67
C LYS A 313 -0.65 10.29 34.09
N GLN A 314 -0.59 11.26 35.00
CA GLN A 314 0.66 11.71 35.61
C GLN A 314 0.73 11.23 37.06
N LYS A 315 1.80 10.54 37.43
CA LYS A 315 2.00 10.03 38.79
C LYS A 315 3.50 9.98 39.12
N ASP A 316 3.89 10.54 40.27
CA ASP A 316 5.24 10.47 40.82
C ASP A 316 6.36 10.90 39.84
N GLY A 317 6.11 11.91 39.01
CA GLY A 317 7.05 12.39 37.98
C GLY A 317 7.06 11.60 36.67
N TYR A 318 6.42 10.42 36.65
CA TYR A 318 6.23 9.60 35.45
C TYR A 318 4.88 9.86 34.78
N LYS A 319 4.81 9.51 33.50
CA LYS A 319 3.61 9.54 32.66
C LYS A 319 3.25 8.08 32.41
N LYS A 320 1.98 7.74 32.65
CA LYS A 320 1.41 6.42 32.40
C LYS A 320 0.45 6.53 31.22
N VAL A 321 0.83 5.93 30.11
CA VAL A 321 0.02 5.83 28.89
C VAL A 321 -0.83 4.58 28.99
N ILE A 322 -2.14 4.71 28.87
CA ILE A 322 -3.11 3.61 28.97
C ILE A 322 -3.64 3.32 27.56
N LEU A 323 -3.48 2.09 27.10
CA LEU A 323 -3.98 1.63 25.80
C LEU A 323 -5.45 1.20 25.89
N GLU A 324 -6.12 1.06 24.74
CA GLU A 324 -7.52 0.62 24.70
C GLU A 324 -7.74 -0.80 25.25
N ASP A 325 -6.75 -1.69 25.11
CA ASP A 325 -6.79 -3.05 25.68
C ASP A 325 -6.51 -3.11 27.19
N GLY A 326 -6.25 -1.95 27.82
CA GLY A 326 -5.93 -1.84 29.24
C GLY A 326 -4.43 -1.96 29.57
N THR A 327 -3.57 -2.21 28.59
CA THR A 327 -2.11 -2.20 28.78
C THR A 327 -1.65 -0.83 29.28
N GLU A 328 -0.81 -0.83 30.31
CA GLU A 328 -0.22 0.40 30.88
C GLU A 328 1.27 0.49 30.54
N ILE A 329 1.70 1.63 30.01
CA ILE A 329 3.08 1.91 29.64
C ILE A 329 3.60 3.08 30.46
N ASN A 330 4.71 2.88 31.17
CA ASN A 330 5.36 3.97 31.90
C ASN A 330 6.40 4.67 31.03
N THR A 331 6.42 6.00 31.09
CA THR A 331 7.39 6.82 30.35
C THR A 331 7.75 8.09 31.11
N ARG A 332 8.93 8.63 30.85
CA ARG A 332 9.38 9.91 31.42
C ARG A 332 8.82 11.10 30.62
N ALA A 333 8.75 10.99 29.29
CA ALA A 333 8.18 12.02 28.41
C ALA A 333 7.16 11.44 27.42
N VAL A 334 6.26 12.30 26.93
CA VAL A 334 5.29 11.97 25.88
C VAL A 334 5.37 13.00 24.76
N ILE A 335 5.30 12.57 23.50
CA ILE A 335 5.11 13.44 22.34
C ILE A 335 3.80 13.04 21.65
N ILE A 336 2.85 13.96 21.59
CA ILE A 336 1.57 13.79 20.91
C ILE A 336 1.72 14.24 19.47
N THR A 337 1.61 13.29 18.54
CA THR A 337 1.73 13.46 17.08
C THR A 337 0.54 12.83 16.36
N THR A 338 -0.63 12.84 17.01
CA THR A 338 -1.87 12.21 16.52
C THR A 338 -2.47 12.88 15.29
N GLY A 339 -1.95 14.06 14.91
CA GLY A 339 -2.37 14.80 13.73
C GLY A 339 -3.86 15.13 13.77
N VAL A 340 -4.50 14.95 12.61
CA VAL A 340 -5.88 15.34 12.34
C VAL A 340 -6.62 14.22 11.61
N ASP A 341 -7.93 14.12 11.84
CA ASP A 341 -8.86 13.29 11.09
C ASP A 341 -9.65 14.11 10.06
N TYR A 342 -10.06 13.49 8.95
CA TYR A 342 -10.94 14.16 7.99
C TYR A 342 -12.27 14.53 8.65
N ARG A 343 -12.76 15.74 8.36
CA ARG A 343 -14.11 16.13 8.76
C ARG A 343 -15.13 15.29 8.00
N GLN A 344 -16.06 14.71 8.74
CA GLN A 344 -17.20 14.02 8.15
C GLN A 344 -18.15 15.03 7.51
N LEU A 345 -18.73 14.65 6.37
CA LEU A 345 -19.75 15.42 5.71
C LEU A 345 -21.11 14.94 6.22
N GLU A 346 -21.78 15.77 7.03
CA GLU A 346 -23.09 15.47 7.65
C GLU A 346 -24.26 15.55 6.66
N THR A 347 -23.99 15.69 5.37
CA THR A 347 -25.00 15.70 4.31
C THR A 347 -25.80 14.40 4.33
N LYS A 348 -27.12 14.52 4.19
CA LYS A 348 -28.06 13.39 4.16
C LYS A 348 -27.59 12.29 3.20
N GLY A 349 -27.61 11.04 3.67
CA GLY A 349 -27.22 9.84 2.92
C GLY A 349 -25.71 9.62 2.77
N VAL A 350 -24.86 10.62 2.99
CA VAL A 350 -23.40 10.45 2.87
C VAL A 350 -22.83 9.46 3.89
N PRO A 351 -23.21 9.51 5.20
CA PRO A 351 -22.74 8.54 6.18
C PRO A 351 -23.10 7.09 5.82
N ASP A 352 -24.27 6.88 5.22
CA ASP A 352 -24.84 5.55 4.93
C ASP A 352 -24.01 4.75 3.93
N PHE A 353 -23.25 5.44 3.06
CA PHE A 353 -22.43 4.82 2.01
C PHE A 353 -20.92 4.86 2.30
N THR A 354 -20.52 5.17 3.53
CA THR A 354 -19.09 5.20 3.91
C THR A 354 -18.46 3.82 3.76
N GLY A 355 -17.43 3.71 2.92
CA GLY A 355 -16.80 2.44 2.53
C GLY A 355 -17.60 1.62 1.50
N ALA A 356 -18.74 2.15 1.03
CA ALA A 356 -19.61 1.58 -0.01
C ALA A 356 -19.88 2.61 -1.11
N GLY A 357 -18.80 3.23 -1.63
CA GLY A 357 -18.87 4.29 -2.64
C GLY A 357 -18.56 5.69 -2.10
N VAL A 358 -18.60 5.93 -0.77
CA VAL A 358 -18.12 7.17 -0.16
C VAL A 358 -16.82 6.91 0.60
N TYR A 359 -15.77 7.70 0.33
CA TYR A 359 -14.44 7.51 0.91
C TYR A 359 -13.81 8.82 1.41
N TYR A 360 -13.01 8.72 2.47
CA TYR A 360 -12.29 9.84 3.07
C TYR A 360 -10.78 9.63 2.92
N GLY A 361 -10.10 10.46 2.12
CA GLY A 361 -8.63 10.42 1.97
C GLY A 361 -8.02 9.14 1.37
N ALA A 362 -8.84 8.17 0.94
CA ALA A 362 -8.44 6.82 0.52
C ALA A 362 -8.46 6.59 -1.00
N ALA A 363 -8.11 7.61 -1.79
CA ALA A 363 -8.17 7.54 -3.26
C ALA A 363 -7.31 6.40 -3.85
N MET A 364 -6.19 6.03 -3.21
CA MET A 364 -5.34 4.95 -3.70
C MET A 364 -5.97 3.56 -3.60
N THR A 365 -6.59 3.26 -2.46
CA THR A 365 -7.10 1.92 -2.13
C THR A 365 -8.19 1.47 -3.11
N GLU A 366 -9.00 2.43 -3.57
CA GLU A 366 -10.18 2.14 -4.39
C GLU A 366 -10.03 2.59 -5.86
N ALA A 367 -8.89 3.17 -6.25
CA ALA A 367 -8.72 3.72 -7.60
C ALA A 367 -8.88 2.70 -8.72
N SER A 368 -8.38 1.47 -8.55
CA SER A 368 -8.55 0.40 -9.55
C SER A 368 -10.02 0.02 -9.74
N ALA A 369 -10.82 0.13 -8.69
CA ALA A 369 -12.26 -0.12 -8.77
C ALA A 369 -13.00 1.00 -9.50
N CYS A 370 -12.42 2.20 -9.62
CA CYS A 370 -13.04 3.32 -10.31
C CYS A 370 -12.98 3.21 -11.85
N THR A 371 -12.44 2.13 -12.43
CA THR A 371 -12.35 1.99 -13.89
C THR A 371 -13.73 2.08 -14.56
N GLY A 372 -13.88 3.03 -15.48
CA GLY A 372 -15.13 3.25 -16.22
C GLY A 372 -16.24 3.99 -15.44
N MET A 373 -15.97 4.45 -14.22
CA MET A 373 -16.95 5.04 -13.31
C MET A 373 -17.03 6.58 -13.38
N GLU A 374 -18.16 7.13 -12.93
CA GLU A 374 -18.35 8.56 -12.66
C GLU A 374 -17.94 8.89 -11.21
N VAL A 375 -16.81 9.58 -11.02
CA VAL A 375 -16.21 9.82 -9.71
C VAL A 375 -16.33 11.28 -9.30
N TYR A 376 -16.81 11.53 -8.08
CA TYR A 376 -16.95 12.87 -7.50
C TYR A 376 -15.95 13.10 -6.38
N ILE A 377 -15.45 14.33 -6.29
CA ILE A 377 -14.48 14.77 -5.28
C ILE A 377 -15.01 16.06 -4.66
N VAL A 378 -15.16 16.10 -3.34
CA VAL A 378 -15.57 17.33 -2.63
C VAL A 378 -14.35 17.92 -1.93
N GLY A 379 -13.91 19.09 -2.38
CA GLY A 379 -12.79 19.82 -1.79
C GLY A 379 -11.98 20.59 -2.81
N GLY A 380 -11.45 21.74 -2.40
CA GLY A 380 -10.67 22.66 -3.26
C GLY A 380 -9.20 22.82 -2.87
N GLY A 381 -8.70 22.01 -1.95
CA GLY A 381 -7.30 22.05 -1.51
C GLY A 381 -6.40 21.10 -2.32
N ASN A 382 -5.09 21.16 -2.08
CA ASN A 382 -4.10 20.33 -2.79
C ASN A 382 -4.41 18.83 -2.75
N SER A 383 -4.81 18.28 -1.60
CA SER A 383 -5.13 16.85 -1.51
C SER A 383 -6.28 16.44 -2.43
N ALA A 384 -7.30 17.29 -2.58
CA ALA A 384 -8.42 17.03 -3.48
C ALA A 384 -7.97 17.05 -4.95
N GLY A 385 -7.14 18.03 -5.33
CA GLY A 385 -6.60 18.11 -6.69
C GLY A 385 -5.68 16.95 -7.05
N GLN A 386 -4.83 16.52 -6.12
CA GLN A 386 -3.96 15.36 -6.32
C GLN A 386 -4.75 14.05 -6.43
N ALA A 387 -5.84 13.91 -5.66
CA ALA A 387 -6.76 12.80 -5.81
C ALA A 387 -7.46 12.84 -7.17
N ALA A 388 -7.87 14.02 -7.63
CA ALA A 388 -8.51 14.18 -8.94
C ALA A 388 -7.58 13.75 -10.09
N MET A 389 -6.33 14.21 -10.08
CA MET A 389 -5.31 13.84 -11.07
C MET A 389 -4.94 12.35 -11.02
N TYR A 390 -5.03 11.72 -9.85
CA TYR A 390 -4.74 10.30 -9.71
C TYR A 390 -5.92 9.45 -10.23
N LEU A 391 -7.13 9.77 -9.78
CA LEU A 391 -8.36 9.06 -10.15
C LEU A 391 -8.70 9.23 -11.64
N SER A 392 -8.33 10.35 -12.28
CA SER A 392 -8.56 10.58 -13.71
C SER A 392 -7.85 9.59 -14.63
N LYS A 393 -6.84 8.88 -14.12
CA LYS A 393 -6.15 7.80 -14.86
C LYS A 393 -6.95 6.51 -14.92
N PHE A 394 -7.97 6.37 -14.08
CA PHE A 394 -8.78 5.15 -13.94
C PHE A 394 -10.24 5.44 -14.31
N ALA A 395 -10.82 6.50 -13.75
CA ALA A 395 -12.21 6.88 -13.89
C ALA A 395 -12.55 7.32 -15.32
N LYS A 396 -13.81 7.14 -15.69
CA LYS A 396 -14.35 7.66 -16.96
C LYS A 396 -14.37 9.18 -16.90
N ASN A 397 -14.98 9.76 -15.87
CA ASN A 397 -14.87 11.18 -15.55
C ASN A 397 -14.63 11.40 -14.06
N VAL A 398 -13.98 12.52 -13.76
CA VAL A 398 -13.77 13.01 -12.40
C VAL A 398 -14.38 14.40 -12.26
N HIS A 399 -15.21 14.58 -11.24
CA HIS A 399 -15.93 15.81 -10.97
C HIS A 399 -15.44 16.43 -9.66
N ILE A 400 -14.88 17.63 -9.70
CA ILE A 400 -14.43 18.37 -8.51
C ILE A 400 -15.55 19.33 -8.09
N ILE A 401 -16.11 19.14 -6.91
CA ILE A 401 -17.15 19.98 -6.32
C ILE A 401 -16.50 20.92 -5.30
N ILE A 402 -16.70 22.23 -5.49
CA ILE A 402 -16.26 23.25 -4.55
C ILE A 402 -17.35 24.29 -4.29
N ARG A 403 -17.38 24.81 -3.07
CA ARG A 403 -18.28 25.92 -2.70
C ARG A 403 -17.78 27.30 -3.19
N ARG A 404 -16.53 27.38 -3.62
CA ARG A 404 -15.90 28.62 -4.11
C ARG A 404 -16.09 28.76 -5.61
N GLU A 405 -15.79 29.94 -6.13
CA GLU A 405 -15.81 30.22 -7.56
C GLU A 405 -14.70 29.50 -8.32
N ASP A 406 -13.53 29.32 -7.70
CA ASP A 406 -12.38 28.64 -8.29
C ASP A 406 -11.48 27.97 -7.25
N LEU A 407 -10.41 27.31 -7.73
CA LEU A 407 -9.41 26.61 -6.93
C LEU A 407 -8.25 27.50 -6.47
N SER A 408 -8.11 28.73 -6.99
CA SER A 408 -6.91 29.58 -6.86
C SER A 408 -6.61 29.99 -5.43
N SER A 409 -7.65 30.13 -4.60
CA SER A 409 -7.52 30.55 -3.20
C SER A 409 -6.94 29.48 -2.26
N THR A 410 -7.01 28.20 -2.63
CA THR A 410 -6.66 27.08 -1.73
C THR A 410 -5.78 26.00 -2.35
N MET A 411 -5.66 25.96 -3.67
CA MET A 411 -4.84 25.00 -4.40
C MET A 411 -3.60 25.67 -5.00
N SER A 412 -2.49 24.94 -5.05
CA SER A 412 -1.24 25.41 -5.64
C SER A 412 -1.37 25.60 -7.15
N ALA A 413 -0.81 26.69 -7.69
CA ALA A 413 -0.96 27.09 -9.09
C ALA A 413 -0.59 25.99 -10.10
N TYR A 414 0.51 25.27 -9.87
CA TYR A 414 0.94 24.17 -10.76
C TYR A 414 -0.11 23.05 -10.88
N LEU A 415 -0.84 22.77 -9.80
CA LEU A 415 -1.83 21.71 -9.76
C LEU A 415 -3.12 22.14 -10.46
N ILE A 416 -3.47 23.42 -10.36
CA ILE A 416 -4.58 24.02 -11.13
C ILE A 416 -4.28 23.92 -12.63
N GLU A 417 -3.05 24.26 -13.04
CA GLU A 417 -2.60 24.15 -14.43
C GLU A 417 -2.68 22.70 -14.92
N GLN A 418 -2.17 21.75 -14.14
CA GLN A 418 -2.28 20.31 -14.46
C GLN A 418 -3.73 19.86 -14.62
N ILE A 419 -4.61 20.21 -13.69
CA ILE A 419 -6.04 19.85 -13.74
C ILE A 419 -6.70 20.41 -15.00
N SER A 420 -6.39 21.65 -15.37
CA SER A 420 -6.95 22.30 -16.57
C SER A 420 -6.54 21.60 -17.88
N GLY A 421 -5.42 20.87 -17.88
CA GLY A 421 -4.93 20.11 -19.03
C GLY A 421 -5.50 18.69 -19.15
N VAL A 422 -6.36 18.25 -18.23
CA VAL A 422 -6.91 16.88 -18.24
C VAL A 422 -8.36 16.87 -18.70
N ALA A 423 -8.62 16.25 -19.85
CA ALA A 423 -9.92 16.32 -20.53
C ALA A 423 -11.10 15.69 -19.76
N ASN A 424 -10.85 14.68 -18.92
CA ASN A 424 -11.90 14.00 -18.16
C ASN A 424 -12.05 14.52 -16.71
N ILE A 425 -11.50 15.71 -16.40
CA ILE A 425 -11.76 16.39 -15.12
C ILE A 425 -12.69 17.58 -15.37
N THR A 426 -13.79 17.66 -14.62
CA THR A 426 -14.73 18.79 -14.67
C THR A 426 -14.84 19.45 -13.30
N LEU A 427 -14.69 20.78 -13.24
CA LEU A 427 -14.90 21.57 -12.04
C LEU A 427 -16.37 22.03 -11.97
N HIS A 428 -17.00 21.82 -10.81
CA HIS A 428 -18.31 22.32 -10.44
C HIS A 428 -18.14 23.40 -9.37
N PRO A 429 -17.95 24.68 -9.79
CA PRO A 429 -17.81 25.78 -8.86
C PRO A 429 -19.15 26.11 -8.18
N LYS A 430 -19.09 26.78 -7.03
CA LYS A 430 -20.25 27.24 -6.25
C LYS A 430 -21.32 26.15 -6.07
N THR A 431 -20.88 24.91 -5.90
CA THR A 431 -21.74 23.72 -5.84
C THR A 431 -21.48 22.98 -4.54
N GLU A 432 -22.53 22.39 -3.97
CA GLU A 432 -22.42 21.47 -2.83
C GLU A 432 -23.29 20.22 -3.03
N ILE A 433 -23.02 19.18 -2.24
CA ILE A 433 -23.85 17.98 -2.21
C ILE A 433 -24.97 18.21 -1.21
N ALA A 434 -26.22 18.14 -1.69
CA ALA A 434 -27.42 18.24 -0.87
C ALA A 434 -27.87 16.87 -0.31
N GLU A 435 -27.67 15.79 -1.07
CA GLU A 435 -28.03 14.43 -0.67
C GLU A 435 -27.21 13.41 -1.45
N ALA A 436 -26.87 12.28 -0.82
CA ALA A 436 -26.39 11.08 -1.49
C ALA A 436 -27.48 10.01 -1.46
N LYS A 437 -27.67 9.29 -2.58
CA LYS A 437 -28.70 8.25 -2.73
C LYS A 437 -28.10 6.95 -3.26
N GLY A 438 -28.73 5.85 -2.89
CA GLY A 438 -28.29 4.49 -3.22
C GLY A 438 -29.11 3.46 -2.48
N SER A 439 -28.90 2.18 -2.80
CA SER A 439 -29.41 1.05 -2.02
C SER A 439 -28.32 0.56 -1.05
N ASP A 440 -27.51 -0.41 -1.47
CA ASP A 440 -26.41 -0.97 -0.69
C ASP A 440 -25.09 -0.22 -0.90
N ARG A 441 -25.03 0.61 -1.95
CA ARG A 441 -23.89 1.45 -2.31
C ARG A 441 -24.37 2.78 -2.89
N LEU A 442 -23.47 3.77 -2.92
CA LEU A 442 -23.70 5.03 -3.63
C LEU A 442 -24.07 4.76 -5.09
N GLY A 443 -25.12 5.41 -5.58
CA GLY A 443 -25.50 5.38 -7.00
C GLY A 443 -25.81 6.75 -7.60
N GLN A 444 -26.17 7.73 -6.77
CA GLN A 444 -26.54 9.08 -7.22
C GLN A 444 -26.17 10.14 -6.18
N LEU A 445 -25.95 11.37 -6.66
CA LEU A 445 -25.82 12.58 -5.84
C LEU A 445 -26.85 13.63 -6.29
N ILE A 446 -27.38 14.39 -5.33
CA ILE A 446 -28.04 15.66 -5.60
C ILE A 446 -27.03 16.77 -5.39
N LEU A 447 -26.68 17.45 -6.48
CA LEU A 447 -25.85 18.64 -6.46
C LEU A 447 -26.75 19.87 -6.35
N CYS A 448 -26.34 20.86 -5.56
CA CYS A 448 -27.05 22.12 -5.39
C CYS A 448 -26.11 23.28 -5.67
N ASN A 449 -26.50 24.15 -6.60
CA ASN A 449 -25.81 25.42 -6.80
C ASN A 449 -26.12 26.37 -5.65
N ILE A 450 -25.08 26.93 -5.03
CA ILE A 450 -25.20 27.73 -3.81
C ILE A 450 -25.91 29.06 -4.07
N ASP A 451 -25.71 29.64 -5.25
CA ASP A 451 -26.25 30.94 -5.63
C ASP A 451 -27.69 30.81 -6.14
N THR A 452 -27.92 29.91 -7.10
CA THR A 452 -29.24 29.77 -7.76
C THR A 452 -30.21 28.87 -6.99
N LYS A 453 -29.71 28.05 -6.07
CA LYS A 453 -30.45 26.98 -5.37
C LYS A 453 -31.01 25.90 -6.30
N GLU A 454 -30.59 25.88 -7.56
CA GLU A 454 -30.95 24.84 -8.52
C GLU A 454 -30.32 23.51 -8.09
N GLN A 455 -31.13 22.45 -8.15
CA GLN A 455 -30.70 21.09 -7.83
C GLN A 455 -30.65 20.24 -9.08
N GLN A 456 -29.60 19.44 -9.18
CA GLN A 456 -29.40 18.48 -10.25
C GLN A 456 -29.10 17.10 -9.65
N GLU A 457 -29.85 16.09 -10.09
CA GLU A 457 -29.55 14.70 -9.79
C GLU A 457 -28.58 14.15 -10.82
N VAL A 458 -27.48 13.55 -10.34
CA VAL A 458 -26.42 12.98 -11.18
C VAL A 458 -26.13 11.55 -10.76
N HIS A 459 -25.77 10.70 -11.72
CA HIS A 459 -25.23 9.38 -11.43
C HIS A 459 -23.83 9.52 -10.84
N ALA A 460 -23.56 8.79 -9.75
CA ALA A 460 -22.29 8.82 -9.06
C ALA A 460 -21.95 7.43 -8.53
N ASP A 461 -20.82 6.88 -8.99
CA ASP A 461 -20.33 5.58 -8.53
C ASP A 461 -19.45 5.71 -7.29
N ALA A 462 -18.72 6.82 -7.16
CA ALA A 462 -17.85 7.09 -6.04
C ALA A 462 -17.81 8.57 -5.65
N LEU A 463 -17.68 8.84 -4.36
CA LEU A 463 -17.51 10.16 -3.77
C LEU A 463 -16.30 10.16 -2.83
N TYR A 464 -15.33 11.03 -3.08
CA TYR A 464 -14.17 11.24 -2.23
C TYR A 464 -14.22 12.60 -1.54
N ILE A 465 -14.06 12.62 -0.21
CA ILE A 465 -14.29 13.82 0.60
C ILE A 465 -12.97 14.37 1.17
N PHE A 466 -12.72 15.66 0.91
CA PHE A 466 -11.52 16.42 1.29
C PHE A 466 -11.88 17.83 1.82
N ILE A 467 -12.79 17.90 2.81
CA ILE A 467 -13.34 19.17 3.35
C ILE A 467 -12.61 19.71 4.59
N GLY A 468 -11.34 19.36 4.72
CA GLY A 468 -10.50 19.75 5.86
C GLY A 468 -10.54 18.74 7.00
N ALA A 469 -9.88 19.10 8.10
CA ALA A 469 -9.56 18.16 9.16
C ALA A 469 -9.93 18.69 10.56
N LYS A 470 -10.07 17.78 11.53
CA LYS A 470 -10.27 18.04 12.96
C LYS A 470 -9.11 17.39 13.74
N PRO A 471 -8.48 18.07 14.71
CA PRO A 471 -7.41 17.47 15.50
C PRO A 471 -7.92 16.27 16.29
N PHE A 472 -7.11 15.20 16.33
CA PHE A 472 -7.47 13.99 17.07
C PHE A 472 -6.98 14.08 18.52
N THR A 473 -7.76 14.81 19.34
CA THR A 473 -7.41 15.15 20.74
C THR A 473 -8.51 14.80 21.75
N ASP A 474 -9.64 14.25 21.30
CA ASP A 474 -10.81 13.95 22.14
C ASP A 474 -10.53 12.86 23.19
N TRP A 475 -9.55 11.99 22.93
CA TRP A 475 -9.11 10.93 23.84
C TRP A 475 -8.28 11.45 25.04
N ILE A 476 -7.77 12.68 24.97
CA ILE A 476 -6.93 13.25 26.02
C ILE A 476 -7.82 13.73 27.17
N ALA A 477 -7.85 12.98 28.27
CA ALA A 477 -8.57 13.35 29.48
C ALA A 477 -7.79 14.32 30.39
N LEU A 478 -6.48 14.48 30.18
CA LEU A 478 -5.70 15.52 30.85
C LEU A 478 -6.20 16.92 30.47
N ASP A 479 -6.12 17.84 31.43
CA ASP A 479 -6.40 19.27 31.25
C ASP A 479 -5.31 19.99 30.42
N ILE A 480 -5.02 19.46 29.24
CA ILE A 480 -4.17 20.10 28.24
C ILE A 480 -4.97 21.23 27.60
N ILE A 481 -4.41 22.44 27.61
CA ILE A 481 -5.03 23.61 27.00
C ILE A 481 -5.10 23.42 25.48
N LYS A 482 -6.32 23.53 24.95
CA LYS A 482 -6.64 23.48 23.52
C LYS A 482 -7.19 24.83 23.05
N ASP A 483 -7.14 25.10 21.75
CA ASP A 483 -7.89 26.22 21.16
C ASP A 483 -9.38 25.87 20.95
N GLU A 484 -10.18 26.84 20.48
CA GLU A 484 -11.61 26.65 20.23
C GLU A 484 -11.94 25.57 19.19
N LYS A 485 -10.95 25.20 18.37
CA LYS A 485 -11.08 24.16 17.34
C LYS A 485 -10.55 22.80 17.81
N GLY A 486 -10.09 22.71 19.06
CA GLY A 486 -9.59 21.50 19.70
C GLY A 486 -8.10 21.19 19.46
N PHE A 487 -7.34 22.11 18.84
CA PHE A 487 -5.90 21.91 18.62
C PHE A 487 -5.10 22.20 19.89
N ILE A 488 -4.02 21.47 20.13
CA ILE A 488 -3.20 21.62 21.34
C ILE A 488 -2.37 22.90 21.25
N LYS A 489 -2.45 23.77 22.28
CA LYS A 489 -1.56 24.93 22.39
C LYS A 489 -0.23 24.51 23.05
N THR A 490 0.86 25.10 22.60
CA THR A 490 2.22 24.78 23.09
C THR A 490 3.07 26.02 23.28
N GLY A 491 4.13 25.91 24.07
CA GLY A 491 5.17 26.93 24.21
C GLY A 491 4.61 28.31 24.53
N GLY A 492 5.13 29.33 23.85
CA GLY A 492 4.77 30.73 24.12
C GLY A 492 3.28 31.05 23.94
N ASP A 493 2.55 30.30 23.09
CA ASP A 493 1.12 30.53 22.85
C ASP A 493 0.26 30.30 24.10
N LEU A 494 0.80 29.54 25.07
CA LEU A 494 0.14 29.28 26.34
C LEU A 494 0.03 30.53 27.22
N HIS A 495 0.94 31.51 27.11
CA HIS A 495 0.87 32.75 27.91
C HIS A 495 -0.39 33.58 27.61
N ASN A 496 -0.98 33.42 26.43
CA ASN A 496 -2.22 34.07 26.03
C ASN A 496 -3.46 33.40 26.63
N CYS A 497 -3.30 32.32 27.41
CA CYS A 497 -4.39 31.56 27.99
C CYS A 497 -4.50 31.84 29.49
N GLU A 498 -5.64 32.36 29.95
CA GLU A 498 -5.84 32.68 31.37
C GLU A 498 -5.64 31.46 32.29
N ALA A 499 -6.06 30.28 31.85
CA ALA A 499 -5.89 29.03 32.58
C ALA A 499 -4.41 28.64 32.77
N PHE A 500 -3.50 29.09 31.90
CA PHE A 500 -2.10 28.67 31.93
C PHE A 500 -1.38 29.08 33.22
N LYS A 501 -1.60 30.32 33.69
CA LYS A 501 -1.01 30.82 34.95
C LYS A 501 -1.43 29.98 36.17
N ARG A 502 -2.59 29.33 36.10
CA ARG A 502 -3.10 28.48 37.19
C ARG A 502 -2.52 27.07 37.13
N ILE A 503 -2.28 26.54 35.93
CA ILE A 503 -1.88 25.14 35.69
C ILE A 503 -0.36 24.98 35.70
N TRP A 504 0.39 25.92 35.13
CA TRP A 504 1.84 25.84 35.04
C TRP A 504 2.51 26.15 36.37
N LYS A 505 3.34 25.22 36.86
CA LYS A 505 4.02 25.30 38.17
C LYS A 505 5.55 25.23 38.09
N GLN A 506 6.10 25.21 36.88
CA GLN A 506 7.55 25.16 36.69
C GLN A 506 8.14 26.58 36.77
N ASP A 507 9.36 26.70 37.30
CA ASP A 507 10.09 27.97 37.41
C ASP A 507 10.67 28.46 36.07
N ARG A 508 10.37 27.76 34.98
CA ARG A 508 10.76 28.10 33.60
C ARG A 508 9.53 28.24 32.71
N ASP A 509 9.70 28.94 31.59
CA ASP A 509 8.72 28.93 30.52
C ASP A 509 8.58 27.52 29.88
N PRO A 510 7.42 27.20 29.30
CA PRO A 510 7.24 25.98 28.54
C PRO A 510 8.16 26.00 27.31
N TYR A 511 8.77 24.86 26.99
CA TYR A 511 9.52 24.73 25.75
C TYR A 511 8.59 24.89 24.53
N LEU A 512 9.15 25.23 23.36
CA LEU A 512 8.37 25.63 22.17
C LEU A 512 7.23 24.67 21.78
N LEU A 513 7.46 23.37 21.93
CA LEU A 513 6.49 22.31 21.63
C LEU A 513 5.87 21.67 22.88
N GLU A 514 6.18 22.18 24.06
CA GLU A 514 5.65 21.65 25.32
C GLU A 514 4.24 22.16 25.56
N THR A 515 3.36 21.26 25.98
CA THR A 515 1.95 21.57 26.30
C THR A 515 1.84 22.25 27.66
N SER A 516 0.62 22.53 28.13
CA SER A 516 0.37 22.98 29.50
C SER A 516 0.71 21.94 30.58
N CYS A 517 1.11 20.72 30.19
CA CYS A 517 1.56 19.65 31.08
C CYS A 517 3.07 19.40 30.89
N PRO A 518 3.92 19.63 31.93
CA PRO A 518 5.37 19.48 31.81
C PRO A 518 5.83 18.10 31.32
N GLY A 519 6.72 18.10 30.33
CA GLY A 519 7.24 16.91 29.66
C GLY A 519 6.22 16.13 28.83
N ILE A 520 5.09 16.76 28.50
CA ILE A 520 4.20 16.33 27.42
C ILE A 520 4.33 17.36 26.31
N PHE A 521 4.74 16.93 25.13
CA PHE A 521 4.96 17.76 23.94
C PHE A 521 3.90 17.45 22.88
N ALA A 522 3.66 18.38 21.97
CA ALA A 522 2.82 18.16 20.80
C ALA A 522 3.51 18.68 19.53
N ALA A 523 3.47 17.89 18.46
CA ALA A 523 4.14 18.21 17.20
C ALA A 523 3.31 17.79 15.98
N GLY A 524 3.47 18.53 14.88
CA GLY A 524 2.69 18.34 13.66
C GLY A 524 1.26 18.87 13.77
N ASP A 525 0.40 18.42 12.87
CA ASP A 525 -0.93 19.00 12.61
C ASP A 525 -1.90 18.96 13.81
N VAL A 526 -1.59 18.24 14.89
CA VAL A 526 -2.38 18.27 16.14
C VAL A 526 -2.26 19.60 16.90
N ARG A 527 -1.20 20.36 16.63
CA ARG A 527 -0.84 21.61 17.30
C ARG A 527 -1.59 22.80 16.71
N ALA A 528 -1.97 23.75 17.57
CA ALA A 528 -2.54 25.01 17.13
C ALA A 528 -1.51 25.76 16.26
N GLN A 529 -1.97 26.36 15.17
CA GLN A 529 -1.11 27.11 14.23
C GLN A 529 0.01 26.28 13.57
N ALA A 530 -0.12 24.95 13.52
CA ALA A 530 0.77 24.13 12.71
C ALA A 530 0.70 24.54 11.22
N MET A 531 1.84 24.46 10.52
CA MET A 531 1.91 24.81 9.08
C MET A 531 1.16 23.82 8.18
N ASN A 532 0.78 22.65 8.70
CA ASN A 532 0.09 21.57 7.97
C ASN A 532 0.83 21.15 6.69
N ARG A 533 2.15 20.95 6.82
CA ARG A 533 3.05 20.51 5.75
C ARG A 533 3.94 19.38 6.25
N VAL A 534 4.17 18.38 5.41
CA VAL A 534 5.01 17.22 5.74
C VAL A 534 6.40 17.63 6.23
N ALA A 535 7.08 18.54 5.53
CA ALA A 535 8.41 19.02 5.93
C ALA A 535 8.41 19.73 7.30
N ALA A 536 7.39 20.54 7.58
CA ALA A 536 7.24 21.21 8.87
C ALA A 536 6.96 20.20 9.98
N ALA A 537 6.07 19.24 9.76
CA ALA A 537 5.76 18.17 10.71
C ALA A 537 7.01 17.33 11.05
N VAL A 538 7.81 16.96 10.04
CA VAL A 538 9.10 16.26 10.26
C VAL A 538 10.05 17.11 11.09
N GLY A 539 10.17 18.41 10.78
CA GLY A 539 10.98 19.35 11.55
C GLY A 539 10.54 19.46 13.00
N GLU A 540 9.23 19.62 13.26
CA GLU A 540 8.69 19.69 14.62
C GLU A 540 8.89 18.39 15.39
N GLY A 541 8.67 17.23 14.75
CA GLY A 541 8.92 15.92 15.36
C GLY A 541 10.37 15.74 15.80
N SER A 542 11.31 16.10 14.93
CA SER A 542 12.76 16.06 15.23
C SER A 542 13.10 17.04 16.37
N MET A 543 12.58 18.26 16.30
CA MET A 543 12.81 19.31 17.29
C MET A 543 12.27 18.95 18.68
N ALA A 544 11.16 18.22 18.75
CA ALA A 544 10.56 17.78 20.01
C ALA A 544 11.53 16.94 20.85
N ILE A 545 12.38 16.11 20.22
CA ILE A 545 13.36 15.28 20.91
C ILE A 545 14.43 16.12 21.62
N SER A 546 14.86 17.24 21.03
CA SER A 546 15.78 18.16 21.72
C SER A 546 15.17 18.72 23.01
N PHE A 547 13.87 19.01 23.01
CA PHE A 547 13.17 19.47 24.22
C PHE A 547 12.89 18.33 25.21
N VAL A 548 12.71 17.10 24.73
CA VAL A 548 12.67 15.92 25.59
C VAL A 548 13.97 15.78 26.37
N HIS A 549 15.13 15.87 25.72
CA HIS A 549 16.43 15.82 26.41
C HIS A 549 16.56 16.89 27.50
N LYS A 550 16.15 18.13 27.22
CA LYS A 550 16.15 19.22 28.22
C LYS A 550 15.25 18.87 29.41
N TYR A 551 14.02 18.44 29.15
CA TYR A 551 13.11 18.01 30.21
C TYR A 551 13.68 16.84 31.03
N LEU A 552 14.21 15.80 30.38
CA LEU A 552 14.78 14.63 31.06
C LEU A 552 16.01 14.97 31.93
N SER A 553 16.68 16.11 31.69
CA SER A 553 17.76 16.60 32.54
C SER A 553 17.25 17.27 33.84
N GLU A 554 16.00 17.72 33.85
CA GLU A 554 15.32 18.35 34.99
C GLU A 554 14.71 17.30 35.94
N VAL A 555 14.08 16.27 35.37
CA VAL A 555 13.44 15.18 36.11
C VAL A 555 14.37 13.97 36.25
N LYS A 556 15.02 13.86 37.41
CA LYS A 556 15.90 12.74 37.76
C LYS A 556 15.15 11.48 38.14
#